data_AF-A0A1T2KXG8-F1
#
_entry.id   AF-A0A1T2KXG8-F1
#
_cell.length_a   1.000
_cell.length_b   1.000
_cell.length_c   1.000
_cell.angle_alpha   90.00
_cell.angle_beta   90.00
_cell.angle_gamma   90.00
#
_symmetry.space_group_name_H-M   'P 1'
#
loop_
_entity.id
_entity.type
_entity.pdbx_description
1 polymer ?
#
loop_
_entity_poly.entity_id
_entity_poly.type
_entity_poly.pdbx_seq_one_letter_code
_entity_poly.pdbx_strand_id
1 'polypeptide(L)'
;MDYANYPLTGGPLGAELGGADPKGMLILASGDQQLYDRLLPVLERLGYPRFFGTSISAGSITKLIAHYLVFNGLTGIGTGAVLHAEYFNKGVFGGDEQSDYLSFLNGGAGSTRQWDVAVSKGIRDDIWDAGFSTRHAVVDIIYAVQLALDKGLPRMAVQPMINMAFAFSYLMMRYPGESLATQAFVRELLGAEAKELDFFMQGGGAFGGDMTKVLADCIASLPGDVRETVLVAPSLENFSQAADDYD
;
A
#
# COMPACT_ATOMS: atom_id res chain seq x y z
N MET A 1 0.22 0.23 -33.28
CA MET A 1 0.17 -0.69 -32.12
C MET A 1 -0.62 0.05 -31.06
N ASP A 2 -1.72 -0.51 -30.59
CA ASP A 2 -2.58 0.14 -29.59
C ASP A 2 -2.06 -0.23 -28.19
N TYR A 3 -1.99 0.73 -27.27
CA TYR A 3 -1.48 0.53 -25.92
C TYR A 3 -2.51 0.97 -24.87
N ALA A 4 -2.77 0.10 -23.90
CA ALA A 4 -3.61 0.39 -22.75
C ALA A 4 -2.89 -0.03 -21.46
N ASN A 5 -2.84 0.87 -20.49
CA ASN A 5 -2.41 0.58 -19.13
C ASN A 5 -3.55 0.97 -18.19
N TYR A 6 -4.34 -0.01 -17.77
CA TYR A 6 -5.50 0.19 -16.88
C TYR A 6 -5.23 -0.51 -15.54
N PRO A 7 -4.62 0.18 -14.57
CA PRO A 7 -4.35 -0.38 -13.26
C PRO A 7 -5.63 -0.86 -12.58
N LEU A 8 -5.47 -1.87 -11.73
CA LEU A 8 -6.57 -2.54 -11.05
C LEU A 8 -6.51 -2.33 -9.54
N THR A 9 -7.66 -2.26 -8.86
CA THR A 9 -7.74 -2.29 -7.39
C THR A 9 -8.99 -3.02 -6.93
N GLY A 10 -8.88 -3.83 -5.87
CA GLY A 10 -9.97 -4.71 -5.40
C GLY A 10 -9.48 -6.03 -4.80
N GLY A 11 -8.27 -6.45 -5.15
CA GLY A 11 -7.64 -7.67 -4.65
C GLY A 11 -8.32 -8.95 -5.16
N PRO A 12 -7.91 -10.13 -4.65
CA PRO A 12 -8.46 -11.42 -5.11
C PRO A 12 -9.98 -11.51 -5.01
N LEU A 13 -10.58 -11.05 -3.90
CA LEU A 13 -12.03 -11.02 -3.73
C LEU A 13 -12.73 -10.17 -4.79
N GLY A 14 -12.16 -9.00 -5.14
CA GLY A 14 -12.70 -8.18 -6.21
C GLY A 14 -12.66 -8.88 -7.57
N ALA A 15 -11.63 -9.69 -7.82
CA ALA A 15 -11.46 -10.45 -9.06
C ALA A 15 -12.44 -11.62 -9.15
N GLU A 16 -12.71 -12.29 -8.03
CA GLU A 16 -13.69 -13.37 -7.94
C GLU A 16 -15.13 -12.89 -8.17
N LEU A 17 -15.47 -11.71 -7.63
CA LEU A 17 -16.80 -11.13 -7.82
C LEU A 17 -17.09 -10.84 -9.31
N GLY A 18 -16.06 -10.40 -10.05
CA GLY A 18 -16.18 -10.02 -11.46
C GLY A 18 -17.31 -9.02 -11.70
N GLY A 19 -17.65 -8.82 -12.98
CA GLY A 19 -18.78 -8.00 -13.38
C GLY A 19 -18.70 -6.52 -12.95
N ALA A 20 -19.66 -5.72 -13.41
CA ALA A 20 -19.76 -4.31 -13.03
C ALA A 20 -20.26 -4.08 -11.58
N ASP A 21 -19.92 -4.98 -10.63
CA ASP A 21 -20.20 -4.76 -9.20
C ASP A 21 -19.24 -3.67 -8.67
N PRO A 22 -19.75 -2.59 -8.04
CA PRO A 22 -18.91 -1.54 -7.46
C PRO A 22 -18.00 -2.01 -6.31
N LYS A 23 -18.18 -3.24 -5.81
CA LYS A 23 -17.29 -3.93 -4.86
C LYS A 23 -16.30 -4.89 -5.53
N GLY A 24 -16.42 -5.11 -6.85
CA GLY A 24 -15.52 -5.93 -7.67
C GLY A 24 -14.19 -5.22 -7.98
N MET A 25 -13.46 -5.73 -8.97
CA MET A 25 -12.22 -5.09 -9.44
C MET A 25 -12.51 -3.73 -10.06
N LEU A 26 -12.04 -2.65 -9.43
CA LEU A 26 -12.07 -1.33 -10.04
C LEU A 26 -10.99 -1.27 -11.12
N ILE A 27 -11.39 -0.94 -12.34
CA ILE A 27 -10.49 -0.82 -13.49
C ILE A 27 -10.30 0.67 -13.79
N LEU A 28 -9.07 1.16 -13.60
CA LEU A 28 -8.73 2.58 -13.69
C LEU A 28 -8.27 2.92 -15.11
N ALA A 29 -9.23 3.08 -16.03
CA ALA A 29 -8.93 3.25 -17.44
C ALA A 29 -8.55 4.69 -17.81
N SER A 30 -7.63 4.86 -18.75
CA SER A 30 -7.21 6.18 -19.26
C SER A 30 -6.41 6.08 -20.56
N GLY A 31 -6.39 7.13 -21.37
CA GLY A 31 -5.66 7.15 -22.65
C GLY A 31 -6.62 7.27 -23.83
N ASP A 32 -6.46 6.44 -24.86
CA ASP A 32 -7.32 6.51 -26.04
C ASP A 32 -8.76 6.12 -25.70
N GLN A 33 -9.69 7.07 -25.85
CA GLN A 33 -11.12 6.88 -25.63
C GLN A 33 -11.71 5.82 -26.59
N GLN A 34 -11.30 5.80 -27.86
CA GLN A 34 -11.82 4.85 -28.84
C GLN A 34 -11.39 3.42 -28.48
N LEU A 35 -10.15 3.26 -28.01
CA LEU A 35 -9.65 1.99 -27.49
C LEU A 35 -10.44 1.56 -26.25
N TYR A 36 -10.68 2.48 -25.31
CA TYR A 36 -11.51 2.21 -24.13
C TYR A 36 -12.92 1.75 -24.51
N ASP A 37 -13.62 2.50 -25.38
CA ASP A 37 -14.98 2.19 -25.81
C ASP A 37 -15.06 0.80 -26.47
N ARG A 38 -14.04 0.45 -27.26
CA ARG A 38 -13.91 -0.86 -27.89
C ARG A 38 -13.69 -1.98 -26.87
N LEU A 39 -12.93 -1.72 -25.80
CA LEU A 39 -12.62 -2.70 -24.75
C LEU A 39 -13.71 -2.79 -23.67
N LEU A 40 -14.56 -1.77 -23.53
CA LEU A 40 -15.55 -1.64 -22.46
C LEU A 40 -16.38 -2.92 -22.21
N PRO A 41 -16.91 -3.63 -23.23
CA PRO A 41 -17.69 -4.85 -23.00
C PRO A 41 -16.90 -5.98 -22.33
N VAL A 42 -15.58 -6.03 -22.51
CA VAL A 42 -14.69 -6.99 -21.85
C VAL A 42 -14.38 -6.49 -20.44
N LEU A 43 -14.08 -5.20 -20.28
CA LEU A 43 -13.77 -4.60 -18.98
C LEU A 43 -14.93 -4.75 -17.99
N GLU A 44 -16.18 -4.56 -18.43
CA GLU A 44 -17.39 -4.72 -17.60
C GLU A 44 -17.65 -6.18 -17.18
N ARG A 45 -17.04 -7.15 -17.86
CA ARG A 45 -17.06 -8.56 -17.42
C ARG A 45 -16.00 -8.85 -16.36
N LEU A 46 -14.85 -8.18 -16.48
CA LEU A 46 -13.72 -8.34 -15.55
C LEU A 46 -13.92 -7.58 -14.24
N GLY A 47 -14.67 -6.48 -14.26
CA GLY A 47 -14.86 -5.64 -13.09
C GLY A 47 -15.69 -4.38 -13.38
N TYR A 48 -15.40 -3.33 -12.62
CA TYR A 48 -16.09 -2.04 -12.65
C TYR A 48 -15.18 -0.97 -13.27
N PRO A 49 -15.23 -0.76 -14.60
CA PRO A 49 -14.38 0.21 -15.26
C PRO A 49 -14.84 1.65 -15.06
N ARG A 50 -13.86 2.54 -14.93
CA ARG A 50 -14.06 3.98 -14.97
C ARG A 50 -12.97 4.64 -15.80
N PHE A 51 -13.38 5.51 -16.72
CA PHE A 51 -12.46 6.28 -17.55
C PHE A 51 -12.07 7.60 -16.87
N PHE A 52 -10.77 7.83 -16.69
CA PHE A 52 -10.17 8.98 -16.00
C PHE A 52 -9.57 10.03 -16.93
N GLY A 53 -9.86 9.93 -18.23
CA GLY A 53 -9.46 10.93 -19.24
C GLY A 53 -8.39 10.44 -20.20
N THR A 54 -8.01 11.32 -21.12
CA THR A 54 -7.19 10.97 -22.28
C THR A 54 -5.69 10.93 -22.05
N SER A 55 -5.22 11.34 -20.86
CA SER A 55 -3.82 11.16 -20.49
C SER A 55 -3.56 9.68 -20.20
N ILE A 56 -2.56 9.10 -20.87
CA ILE A 56 -2.14 7.70 -20.68
C ILE A 56 -1.77 7.42 -19.20
N SER A 57 -1.31 8.44 -18.46
CA SER A 57 -0.89 8.28 -17.07
C SER A 57 -2.01 8.43 -16.03
N ALA A 58 -3.24 8.83 -16.42
CA ALA A 58 -4.27 9.20 -15.45
C ALA A 58 -4.75 8.02 -14.59
N GLY A 59 -4.81 6.81 -15.15
CA GLY A 59 -5.12 5.58 -14.41
C GLY A 59 -4.05 5.26 -13.36
N SER A 60 -2.77 5.32 -13.74
CA SER A 60 -1.63 5.11 -12.83
C SER A 60 -1.58 6.17 -11.73
N ILE A 61 -1.77 7.45 -12.07
CA ILE A 61 -1.84 8.53 -11.07
C ILE A 61 -3.00 8.30 -10.10
N THR A 62 -4.18 7.92 -10.60
CA THR A 62 -5.34 7.59 -9.75
C THR A 62 -5.04 6.43 -8.79
N LYS A 63 -4.34 5.39 -9.27
CA LYS A 63 -3.90 4.26 -8.45
C LYS A 63 -2.98 4.72 -7.31
N LEU A 64 -1.99 5.56 -7.61
CA LEU A 64 -1.06 6.10 -6.62
C LEU A 64 -1.75 7.03 -5.60
N ILE A 65 -2.74 7.82 -6.04
CA ILE A 65 -3.59 8.61 -5.13
C ILE A 65 -4.37 7.69 -4.19
N ALA A 66 -4.91 6.57 -4.67
CA ALA A 66 -5.61 5.62 -3.82
C ALA A 66 -4.71 5.04 -2.71
N HIS A 67 -3.41 4.86 -2.96
CA HIS A 67 -2.47 4.38 -1.95
C HIS A 67 -2.29 5.34 -0.77
N TYR A 68 -2.38 6.66 -0.98
CA TYR A 68 -2.43 7.62 0.12
C TYR A 68 -3.62 7.36 1.05
N LEU A 69 -4.80 7.06 0.48
CA LEU A 69 -6.00 6.76 1.25
C LEU A 69 -5.86 5.44 2.01
N VAL A 70 -5.28 4.43 1.36
CA VAL A 70 -5.03 3.10 1.94
C VAL A 70 -4.08 3.19 3.13
N PHE A 71 -2.87 3.73 2.94
CA PHE A 71 -1.81 3.63 3.95
C PHE A 71 -1.97 4.63 5.09
N ASN A 72 -2.51 5.83 4.84
CA ASN A 72 -2.87 6.73 5.94
C ASN A 72 -4.06 6.17 6.74
N GLY A 73 -5.05 5.57 6.06
CA GLY A 73 -6.16 4.88 6.73
C GLY A 73 -5.69 3.71 7.58
N LEU A 74 -4.75 2.92 7.07
CA LEU A 74 -4.11 1.81 7.77
C LEU A 74 -3.34 2.29 9.02
N THR A 75 -2.59 3.38 8.90
CA THR A 75 -1.89 4.02 10.02
C THR A 75 -2.87 4.44 11.12
N GLY A 76 -3.96 5.12 10.75
CA GLY A 76 -4.96 5.61 11.70
C GLY A 76 -5.62 4.48 12.48
N ILE A 77 -6.21 3.50 11.80
CA ILE A 77 -6.89 2.38 12.47
C ILE A 77 -5.92 1.47 13.23
N GLY A 78 -4.71 1.25 12.70
CA GLY A 78 -3.67 0.48 13.37
C GLY A 78 -3.21 1.14 14.67
N THR A 79 -3.02 2.46 14.67
CA THR A 79 -2.71 3.21 15.90
C THR A 79 -3.85 3.13 16.91
N GLY A 80 -5.10 3.25 16.46
CA GLY A 80 -6.27 3.07 17.33
C GLY A 80 -6.33 1.68 17.98
N ALA A 81 -6.00 0.64 17.22
CA ALA A 81 -5.91 -0.72 17.74
C ALA A 81 -4.83 -0.87 18.81
N VAL A 82 -3.64 -0.32 18.57
CA VAL A 82 -2.53 -0.34 19.53
C VAL A 82 -2.91 0.37 20.82
N LEU A 83 -3.48 1.59 20.73
CA LEU A 83 -3.93 2.34 21.90
C LEU A 83 -4.96 1.54 22.70
N HIS A 84 -5.91 0.88 22.04
CA HIS A 84 -6.83 -0.01 22.73
C HIS A 84 -6.09 -1.15 23.43
N ALA A 85 -5.15 -1.82 22.74
CA ALA A 85 -4.38 -2.91 23.32
C ALA A 85 -3.62 -2.48 24.59
N GLU A 86 -2.94 -1.33 24.53
CA GLU A 86 -2.15 -0.77 25.65
C GLU A 86 -3.03 -0.42 26.86
N TYR A 87 -4.14 0.28 26.64
CA TYR A 87 -4.99 0.78 27.73
C TYR A 87 -5.98 -0.25 28.29
N PHE A 88 -6.49 -1.16 27.46
CA PHE A 88 -7.57 -2.07 27.85
C PHE A 88 -7.14 -3.55 27.87
N ASN A 89 -6.11 -3.93 27.12
CA ASN A 89 -5.68 -5.34 27.00
C ASN A 89 -4.24 -5.60 27.47
N LYS A 90 -3.63 -4.70 28.25
CA LYS A 90 -2.27 -4.85 28.80
C LYS A 90 -1.19 -5.08 27.72
N GLY A 91 -1.33 -4.41 26.57
CA GLY A 91 -0.38 -4.48 25.46
C GLY A 91 -0.50 -5.74 24.60
N VAL A 92 -1.64 -6.44 24.64
CA VAL A 92 -1.88 -7.65 23.83
C VAL A 92 -3.04 -7.40 22.86
N PHE A 93 -2.85 -7.73 21.59
CA PHE A 93 -3.94 -7.72 20.61
C PHE A 93 -4.92 -8.86 20.81
N GLY A 94 -6.14 -8.64 20.34
CA GLY A 94 -7.19 -9.63 20.21
C GLY A 94 -8.24 -9.55 21.30
N GLY A 95 -9.07 -10.59 21.31
CA GLY A 95 -10.28 -10.66 22.14
C GLY A 95 -11.49 -9.98 21.48
N ASP A 96 -12.67 -10.52 21.79
CA ASP A 96 -13.94 -10.04 21.24
C ASP A 96 -14.17 -8.56 21.57
N GLU A 97 -13.77 -8.13 22.77
CA GLU A 97 -13.93 -6.74 23.24
C GLU A 97 -13.18 -5.73 22.36
N GLN A 98 -11.93 -6.00 21.98
CA GLN A 98 -11.16 -5.10 21.13
C GLN A 98 -11.74 -5.04 19.71
N SER A 99 -12.12 -6.20 19.18
CA SER A 99 -12.72 -6.27 17.84
C SER A 99 -14.07 -5.55 17.80
N ASP A 100 -14.92 -5.73 18.82
CA ASP A 100 -16.21 -5.06 18.94
C ASP A 100 -16.04 -3.55 19.07
N TYR A 101 -15.15 -3.09 19.96
CA TYR A 101 -14.84 -1.67 20.16
C TYR A 101 -14.41 -0.99 18.86
N LEU A 102 -13.46 -1.58 18.13
CA LEU A 102 -12.96 -1.01 16.87
C LEU A 102 -14.01 -1.09 15.76
N SER A 103 -14.83 -2.14 15.73
CA SER A 103 -15.95 -2.23 14.78
C SER A 103 -17.01 -1.16 15.05
N PHE A 104 -17.32 -0.88 16.31
CA PHE A 104 -18.21 0.20 16.70
C PHE A 104 -17.69 1.56 16.25
N LEU A 105 -16.41 1.87 16.51
CA LEU A 105 -15.79 3.12 16.06
C LEU A 105 -15.69 3.23 14.54
N ASN A 106 -15.45 2.12 13.83
CA ASN A 106 -15.42 2.06 12.37
C ASN A 106 -16.79 2.33 11.73
N GLY A 107 -17.88 2.30 12.51
CA GLY A 107 -19.21 2.78 12.08
C GLY A 107 -19.36 4.31 12.06
N GLY A 108 -18.40 5.04 12.65
CA GLY A 108 -18.44 6.50 12.78
C GLY A 108 -17.47 7.25 11.86
N ALA A 109 -17.12 8.47 12.24
CA ALA A 109 -16.22 9.34 11.46
C ALA A 109 -14.78 8.80 11.33
N GLY A 110 -14.39 7.85 12.20
CA GLY A 110 -13.11 7.13 12.10
C GLY A 110 -13.10 6.00 11.07
N SER A 111 -14.20 5.82 10.32
CA SER A 111 -14.35 4.71 9.38
C SER A 111 -13.24 4.66 8.33
N THR A 112 -12.75 3.45 8.08
CA THR A 112 -11.86 3.13 6.97
C THR A 112 -12.07 1.70 6.52
N ARG A 113 -12.03 1.48 5.20
CA ARG A 113 -12.11 0.13 4.64
C ARG A 113 -10.97 -0.78 5.13
N GLN A 114 -9.87 -0.20 5.60
CA GLN A 114 -8.72 -0.95 6.11
C GLN A 114 -9.04 -1.78 7.34
N TRP A 115 -10.01 -1.37 8.16
CA TRP A 115 -10.50 -2.21 9.25
C TRP A 115 -11.06 -3.52 8.70
N ASP A 116 -11.99 -3.41 7.74
CA ASP A 116 -12.75 -4.55 7.23
C ASP A 116 -11.89 -5.50 6.38
N VAL A 117 -10.93 -4.97 5.61
CA VAL A 117 -10.18 -5.79 4.65
C VAL A 117 -8.83 -6.30 5.16
N ALA A 118 -8.27 -5.68 6.21
CA ALA A 118 -6.91 -5.98 6.65
C ALA A 118 -6.79 -6.09 8.17
N VAL A 119 -7.01 -5.01 8.91
CA VAL A 119 -6.60 -4.91 10.32
C VAL A 119 -7.43 -5.81 11.24
N SER A 120 -8.74 -5.95 10.99
CA SER A 120 -9.61 -6.80 11.81
C SER A 120 -9.18 -8.27 11.81
N LYS A 121 -8.74 -8.82 10.67
CA LYS A 121 -8.27 -10.22 10.57
C LYS A 121 -6.99 -10.45 11.37
N GLY A 122 -6.04 -9.52 11.28
CA GLY A 122 -4.81 -9.60 12.07
C GLY A 122 -5.09 -9.61 13.56
N ILE A 123 -5.96 -8.71 14.03
CA ILE A 123 -6.25 -8.57 15.47
C ILE A 123 -7.13 -9.70 15.99
N ARG A 124 -8.21 -10.04 15.27
CA ARG A 124 -9.21 -11.00 15.73
C ARG A 124 -8.75 -12.44 15.57
N ASP A 125 -8.16 -12.73 14.42
CA ASP A 125 -7.88 -14.10 13.99
C ASP A 125 -6.38 -14.44 14.02
N ASP A 126 -5.52 -13.48 14.41
CA ASP A 126 -4.06 -13.60 14.40
C ASP A 126 -3.47 -13.87 12.99
N ILE A 127 -4.15 -13.37 11.95
CA ILE A 127 -3.78 -13.58 10.54
C ILE A 127 -3.05 -12.35 9.98
N TRP A 128 -1.72 -12.46 9.88
CA TRP A 128 -0.83 -11.36 9.49
C TRP A 128 -0.21 -11.50 8.09
N ASP A 129 -0.44 -12.63 7.42
CA ASP A 129 0.07 -12.97 6.10
C ASP A 129 -0.99 -12.85 4.99
N ALA A 130 -2.27 -12.76 5.35
CA ALA A 130 -3.36 -12.61 4.41
C ALA A 130 -3.66 -11.13 4.11
N GLY A 131 -3.49 -10.72 2.85
CA GLY A 131 -3.83 -9.37 2.41
C GLY A 131 -2.88 -8.84 1.35
N PHE A 132 -2.72 -7.52 1.32
CA PHE A 132 -1.78 -6.88 0.41
C PHE A 132 -0.35 -7.13 0.90
N SER A 133 0.51 -7.72 0.06
CA SER A 133 1.91 -8.02 0.42
C SER A 133 2.70 -6.75 0.72
N THR A 134 3.43 -6.74 1.83
CA THR A 134 4.38 -5.66 2.20
C THR A 134 5.42 -5.40 1.11
N ARG A 135 5.89 -6.46 0.44
CA ARG A 135 6.90 -6.41 -0.62
C ARG A 135 6.43 -5.64 -1.85
N HIS A 136 5.16 -5.78 -2.23
CA HIS A 136 4.56 -5.01 -3.33
C HIS A 136 4.11 -3.62 -2.88
N ALA A 137 3.53 -3.54 -1.69
CA ALA A 137 3.03 -2.29 -1.13
C ALA A 137 4.13 -1.23 -0.97
N VAL A 138 5.34 -1.62 -0.57
CA VAL A 138 6.44 -0.66 -0.40
C VAL A 138 6.87 -0.01 -1.72
N VAL A 139 6.85 -0.76 -2.82
CA VAL A 139 7.16 -0.23 -4.16
C VAL A 139 6.09 0.77 -4.60
N ASP A 140 4.81 0.45 -4.39
CA ASP A 140 3.69 1.36 -4.68
C ASP A 140 3.77 2.65 -3.82
N ILE A 141 4.17 2.53 -2.55
CA ILE A 141 4.40 3.68 -1.68
C ILE A 141 5.51 4.57 -2.25
N ILE A 142 6.63 3.99 -2.66
CA ILE A 142 7.76 4.74 -3.23
C ILE A 142 7.32 5.55 -4.45
N TYR A 143 6.56 4.95 -5.36
CA TYR A 143 6.04 5.67 -6.53
C TYR A 143 5.01 6.75 -6.16
N ALA A 144 4.16 6.50 -5.16
CA ALA A 144 3.21 7.50 -4.67
C ALA A 144 3.92 8.69 -4.02
N VAL A 145 4.98 8.43 -3.24
CA VAL A 145 5.84 9.46 -2.64
C VAL A 145 6.56 10.26 -3.71
N GLN A 146 7.14 9.61 -4.72
CA GLN A 146 7.82 10.29 -5.84
C GLN A 146 6.85 11.23 -6.56
N LEU A 147 5.63 10.77 -6.86
CA LEU A 147 4.58 11.60 -7.46
C LEU A 147 4.28 12.86 -6.62
N ALA A 148 4.20 12.73 -5.30
CA ALA A 148 3.96 13.86 -4.40
C ALA A 148 5.14 14.85 -4.34
N LEU A 149 6.37 14.33 -4.33
CA LEU A 149 7.59 15.15 -4.37
C LEU A 149 7.69 15.95 -5.67
N ASP A 150 7.41 15.31 -6.82
CA ASP A 150 7.42 15.97 -8.13
C ASP A 150 6.37 17.09 -8.24
N LYS A 151 5.31 17.03 -7.41
CA LYS A 151 4.30 18.09 -7.29
C LYS A 151 4.60 19.12 -6.21
N GLY A 152 5.74 19.00 -5.52
CA GLY A 152 6.14 19.92 -4.47
C GLY A 152 5.22 19.87 -3.24
N LEU A 153 4.61 18.71 -2.95
CA LEU A 153 3.75 18.57 -1.78
C LEU A 153 4.57 18.68 -0.49
N PRO A 154 3.99 19.24 0.59
CA PRO A 154 4.72 19.48 1.82
C PRO A 154 5.04 18.16 2.55
N ARG A 155 6.03 18.22 3.44
CA ARG A 155 6.45 17.11 4.31
C ARG A 155 5.27 16.43 5.02
N MET A 156 4.26 17.19 5.44
CA MET A 156 3.06 16.64 6.11
C MET A 156 2.33 15.59 5.26
N ALA A 157 2.31 15.76 3.93
CA ALA A 157 1.73 14.78 3.02
C ALA A 157 2.70 13.63 2.73
N VAL A 158 3.99 13.93 2.58
CA VAL A 158 4.99 12.96 2.09
C VAL A 158 5.49 12.02 3.19
N GLN A 159 5.80 12.56 4.38
CA GLN A 159 6.45 11.82 5.45
C GLN A 159 5.66 10.59 5.94
N PRO A 160 4.32 10.63 6.14
CA PRO A 160 3.59 9.46 6.64
C PRO A 160 3.72 8.25 5.71
N MET A 161 3.74 8.49 4.39
CA MET A 161 3.93 7.44 3.40
C MET A 161 5.34 6.86 3.48
N ILE A 162 6.38 7.71 3.58
CA ILE A 162 7.75 7.21 3.74
C ILE A 162 7.92 6.44 5.06
N ASN A 163 7.30 6.89 6.15
CA ASN A 163 7.32 6.15 7.42
C ASN A 163 6.73 4.75 7.27
N MET A 164 5.63 4.62 6.51
CA MET A 164 5.05 3.31 6.19
C MET A 164 6.01 2.45 5.37
N ALA A 165 6.72 3.03 4.38
CA ALA A 165 7.74 2.30 3.63
C ALA A 165 8.88 1.80 4.51
N PHE A 166 9.38 2.63 5.45
CA PHE A 166 10.35 2.18 6.45
C PHE A 166 9.78 1.07 7.33
N ALA A 167 8.52 1.15 7.76
CA ALA A 167 7.90 0.10 8.56
C ALA A 167 7.84 -1.23 7.80
N PHE A 168 7.51 -1.24 6.52
CA PHE A 168 7.55 -2.45 5.69
C PHE A 168 8.98 -2.95 5.46
N SER A 169 9.92 -2.03 5.24
CA SER A 169 11.35 -2.37 5.19
C SER A 169 11.80 -3.07 6.46
N TYR A 170 11.42 -2.54 7.62
CA TYR A 170 11.73 -3.10 8.93
C TYR A 170 11.14 -4.50 9.11
N LEU A 171 9.86 -4.70 8.78
CA LEU A 171 9.22 -6.02 8.84
C LEU A 171 9.97 -7.07 8.03
N MET A 172 10.37 -6.73 6.80
CA MET A 172 11.09 -7.67 5.93
C MET A 172 12.50 -7.99 6.46
N MET A 173 13.14 -7.04 7.16
CA MET A 173 14.44 -7.25 7.79
C MET A 173 14.34 -8.03 9.11
N ARG A 174 13.27 -7.81 9.88
CA ARG A 174 13.00 -8.49 11.16
C ARG A 174 12.57 -9.94 10.97
N TYR A 175 11.76 -10.20 9.95
CA TYR A 175 11.15 -11.51 9.67
C TYR A 175 11.60 -12.02 8.28
N PRO A 176 12.90 -12.32 8.09
CA PRO A 176 13.42 -12.72 6.80
C PRO A 176 12.79 -14.05 6.34
N GLY A 177 12.22 -14.04 5.13
CA GLY A 177 11.57 -15.22 4.54
C GLY A 177 10.09 -15.38 4.90
N GLU A 178 9.54 -14.58 5.80
CA GLU A 178 8.11 -14.57 6.08
C GLU A 178 7.34 -13.72 5.06
N SER A 179 6.17 -14.21 4.65
CA SER A 179 5.25 -13.45 3.79
C SER A 179 4.27 -12.67 4.66
N LEU A 180 4.57 -11.39 4.91
CA LEU A 180 3.71 -10.53 5.72
C LEU A 180 2.85 -9.60 4.85
N ALA A 181 1.59 -9.44 5.26
CA ALA A 181 0.66 -8.47 4.69
C ALA A 181 0.79 -7.10 5.39
N THR A 182 0.29 -6.05 4.75
CA THR A 182 0.49 -4.66 5.17
C THR A 182 0.06 -4.38 6.61
N GLN A 183 -0.96 -5.05 7.14
CA GLN A 183 -1.41 -4.86 8.52
C GLN A 183 -0.44 -5.38 9.58
N ALA A 184 0.53 -6.22 9.22
CA ALA A 184 1.50 -6.79 10.17
C ALA A 184 2.32 -5.70 10.90
N PHE A 185 2.50 -4.52 10.31
CA PHE A 185 3.25 -3.43 10.94
C PHE A 185 2.64 -2.95 12.26
N VAL A 186 1.33 -3.17 12.46
CA VAL A 186 0.62 -2.79 13.69
C VAL A 186 1.22 -3.51 14.91
N ARG A 187 1.79 -4.71 14.73
CA ARG A 187 2.49 -5.45 15.78
C ARG A 187 3.70 -4.70 16.33
N GLU A 188 4.41 -3.99 15.45
CA GLU A 188 5.63 -3.25 15.76
C GLU A 188 5.35 -1.86 16.35
N LEU A 189 4.07 -1.49 16.51
CA LEU A 189 3.66 -0.25 17.15
C LEU A 189 3.36 -0.42 18.66
N LEU A 190 3.25 -1.66 19.16
CA LEU A 190 3.08 -1.92 20.59
C LEU A 190 4.23 -1.32 21.39
N GLY A 191 3.97 -0.82 22.60
CA GLY A 191 4.97 -0.14 23.41
C GLY A 191 6.19 -1.00 23.75
N ALA A 192 6.02 -2.33 23.80
CA ALA A 192 7.11 -3.28 24.00
C ALA A 192 8.08 -3.35 22.80
N GLU A 193 7.57 -3.18 21.58
CA GLU A 193 8.30 -3.37 20.32
C GLU A 193 8.74 -2.02 19.67
N ALA A 194 8.01 -0.93 19.94
CA ALA A 194 8.09 0.34 19.21
C ALA A 194 9.50 0.94 19.13
N LYS A 195 10.33 0.73 20.15
CA LYS A 195 11.70 1.26 20.19
C LYS A 195 12.58 0.71 19.06
N GLU A 196 12.37 -0.52 18.65
CA GLU A 196 13.19 -1.16 17.61
C GLU A 196 12.86 -0.59 16.23
N LEU A 197 11.57 -0.34 15.96
CA LEU A 197 11.13 0.35 14.75
C LEU A 197 11.66 1.80 14.72
N ASP A 198 11.55 2.54 15.83
CA ASP A 198 12.08 3.91 15.92
C ASP A 198 13.60 3.95 15.68
N PHE A 199 14.35 3.03 16.28
CA PHE A 199 15.79 2.91 16.08
C PHE A 199 16.13 2.60 14.62
N PHE A 200 15.41 1.67 13.99
CA PHE A 200 15.58 1.35 12.58
C PHE A 200 15.31 2.57 11.69
N MET A 201 14.19 3.27 11.91
CA MET A 201 13.81 4.46 11.15
C MET A 201 14.83 5.59 11.33
N GLN A 202 15.28 5.84 12.55
CA GLN A 202 16.28 6.87 12.83
C GLN A 202 17.62 6.53 12.17
N GLY A 203 18.09 5.29 12.29
CA GLY A 203 19.31 4.81 11.64
C GLY A 203 19.24 4.83 10.12
N GLY A 204 18.05 4.61 9.56
CA GLY A 204 17.75 4.68 8.13
C GLY A 204 17.50 6.09 7.61
N GLY A 205 17.59 7.14 8.43
CA GLY A 205 17.46 8.53 7.98
C GLY A 205 16.02 9.05 7.84
N ALA A 206 15.01 8.36 8.38
CA ALA A 206 13.58 8.70 8.23
C ALA A 206 13.24 10.15 8.60
N PHE A 207 14.02 10.75 9.51
CA PHE A 207 13.77 12.09 10.06
C PHE A 207 14.70 13.17 9.49
N GLY A 208 15.40 12.89 8.37
CA GLY A 208 16.23 13.88 7.67
C GLY A 208 15.43 15.07 7.13
N GLY A 209 16.09 16.21 6.91
CA GLY A 209 15.43 17.46 6.48
C GLY A 209 15.04 17.51 4.99
N ASP A 210 15.74 16.76 4.14
CA ASP A 210 15.50 16.70 2.68
C ASP A 210 14.70 15.44 2.33
N MET A 211 13.45 15.61 1.91
CA MET A 211 12.55 14.50 1.63
C MET A 211 12.96 13.62 0.44
N THR A 212 13.66 14.18 -0.54
CA THR A 212 14.20 13.39 -1.66
C THR A 212 15.31 12.47 -1.17
N LYS A 213 16.17 12.99 -0.28
CA LYS A 213 17.18 12.17 0.38
C LYS A 213 16.55 11.11 1.29
N VAL A 214 15.54 11.46 2.08
CA VAL A 214 14.85 10.50 2.97
C VAL A 214 14.22 9.36 2.16
N LEU A 215 13.63 9.64 0.99
CA LEU A 215 13.12 8.59 0.10
C LEU A 215 14.25 7.67 -0.40
N ALA A 216 15.39 8.24 -0.81
CA ALA A 216 16.55 7.46 -1.25
C ALA A 216 17.11 6.57 -0.13
N ASP A 217 17.21 7.10 1.09
CA ASP A 217 17.67 6.34 2.26
C ASP A 217 16.66 5.22 2.62
N CYS A 218 15.35 5.45 2.45
CA CYS A 218 14.31 4.43 2.60
C CYS A 218 14.43 3.31 1.55
N ILE A 219 14.70 3.64 0.28
CA ILE A 219 14.94 2.62 -0.76
C ILE A 219 16.20 1.81 -0.43
N ALA A 220 17.24 2.46 0.10
CA ALA A 220 18.49 1.81 0.48
C ALA A 220 18.32 0.83 1.66
N SER A 221 17.33 1.04 2.53
CA SER A 221 17.05 0.15 3.68
C SER A 221 16.33 -1.15 3.30
N LEU A 222 15.78 -1.24 2.08
CA LEU A 222 15.05 -2.42 1.62
C LEU A 222 15.97 -3.64 1.45
N PRO A 223 15.45 -4.86 1.63
CA PRO A 223 16.11 -6.08 1.18
C PRO A 223 16.53 -5.98 -0.29
N GLY A 224 17.66 -6.57 -0.65
CA GLY A 224 18.25 -6.41 -1.98
C GLY A 224 17.32 -6.81 -3.12
N ASP A 225 16.64 -7.94 -2.97
CA ASP A 225 15.67 -8.49 -3.92
C ASP A 225 14.42 -7.64 -4.10
N VAL A 226 14.00 -6.88 -3.07
CA VAL A 226 12.91 -5.89 -3.19
C VAL A 226 13.43 -4.58 -3.78
N ARG A 227 14.60 -4.12 -3.32
CA ARG A 227 15.23 -2.88 -3.76
C ARG A 227 15.46 -2.87 -5.27
N GLU A 228 15.87 -4.00 -5.84
CA GLU A 228 16.11 -4.17 -7.28
C GLU A 228 14.83 -4.02 -8.12
N THR A 229 13.64 -4.18 -7.53
CA THR A 229 12.35 -3.99 -8.23
C THR A 229 11.88 -2.53 -8.28
N VAL A 230 12.56 -1.64 -7.55
CA VAL A 230 12.22 -0.21 -7.48
C VAL A 230 12.89 0.54 -8.64
N LEU A 231 12.09 1.00 -9.61
CA LEU A 231 12.56 1.70 -10.80
C LEU A 231 12.16 3.18 -10.77
N VAL A 232 12.86 4.01 -9.99
CA VAL A 232 12.57 5.46 -9.88
C VAL A 232 13.04 6.25 -11.12
N ALA A 233 13.93 5.68 -11.94
CA ALA A 233 14.39 6.26 -13.20
C ALA A 233 14.56 5.16 -14.27
N PRO A 234 13.46 4.65 -14.83
CA PRO A 234 13.52 3.56 -15.81
C PRO A 234 14.26 4.01 -17.08
N SER A 235 15.18 3.19 -17.54
CA SER A 235 15.93 3.34 -18.78
C SER A 235 15.66 2.16 -19.71
N LEU A 236 15.99 2.30 -21.00
CA LEU A 236 15.86 1.19 -21.96
C LEU A 236 16.70 -0.04 -21.55
N GLU A 237 17.83 0.18 -20.89
CA GLU A 237 18.69 -0.92 -20.40
C GLU A 237 17.94 -1.82 -19.42
N ASN A 238 17.09 -1.23 -18.56
CA ASN A 238 16.27 -1.97 -17.59
C ASN A 238 15.27 -2.94 -18.24
N PHE A 239 14.95 -2.75 -19.53
CA PHE A 239 14.01 -3.59 -20.27
C PHE A 239 14.70 -4.46 -21.33
N SER A 240 15.98 -4.22 -21.62
CA SER A 240 16.76 -4.99 -22.60
C SER A 240 17.16 -6.38 -22.09
N GLN A 241 17.46 -6.54 -20.79
CA GLN A 241 17.86 -7.82 -20.21
C GLN A 241 16.70 -8.83 -20.10
N ALA A 242 15.45 -8.38 -20.08
CA ALA A 242 14.29 -9.27 -19.99
C ALA A 242 13.90 -9.91 -21.34
N ALA A 243 14.48 -9.44 -22.45
CA ALA A 243 14.20 -9.98 -23.78
C ALA A 243 15.05 -11.23 -24.10
N ASP A 244 16.25 -11.34 -23.50
CA ASP A 244 17.19 -12.45 -23.77
C ASP A 244 16.80 -13.76 -23.06
N ASP A 245 15.87 -13.74 -22.11
CA ASP A 245 15.35 -14.93 -21.41
C ASP A 245 14.17 -15.61 -22.14
N TYR A 246 13.77 -15.09 -23.31
CA TYR A 246 12.65 -15.61 -24.12
C TYR A 246 13.02 -16.07 -25.54
N ASP A 247 14.31 -16.15 -25.87
CA ASP A 247 14.85 -16.80 -27.08
C ASP A 247 15.40 -18.21 -26.79
#